data_AF-A0A7C6SN12-F1
#
_entry.id   AF-A0A7C6SN12-F1
#
_cell.length_a   1.000
_cell.length_b   1.000
_cell.length_c   1.000
_cell.angle_alpha   90.00
_cell.angle_beta   90.00
_cell.angle_gamma   90.00
#
_symmetry.space_group_name_H-M   'P 1'
#
loop_
_entity.id
_entity.type
_entity.pdbx_description
1 polymer ?
#
loop_
_entity_poly.entity_id
_entity_poly.type
_entity_poly.pdbx_seq_one_letter_code
_entity_poly.pdbx_strand_id
1 'polypeptide(L)' 'YIANMNMDVIDSGVAVLSMHAPFEVTSKVDIYMTYKAYKLFLEKI' A
#
# COMPACT_ATOMS: atom_id res chain seq x y z
N TYR A 1 -5.41 5.60 -14.90
CA TYR A 1 -4.48 6.48 -15.66
C TYR A 1 -3.17 5.75 -15.95
N ILE A 2 -2.44 5.30 -14.92
CA ILE A 2 -1.13 4.62 -15.09
C ILE A 2 -1.23 3.31 -15.90
N ALA A 3 -2.20 2.44 -15.59
CA ALA A 3 -2.44 1.21 -16.36
C ALA A 3 -2.67 1.45 -17.87
N ASN A 4 -3.26 2.59 -18.25
CA ASN A 4 -3.54 2.93 -19.66
C ASN A 4 -2.26 3.25 -20.45
N MET A 5 -1.12 3.41 -19.77
CA MET A 5 0.19 3.59 -20.40
C MET A 5 0.89 2.25 -20.67
N ASN A 6 0.14 1.14 -20.69
CA ASN A 6 0.67 -0.21 -20.91
C ASN A 6 1.73 -0.63 -19.86
N MET A 7 1.56 -0.16 -18.62
CA MET A 7 2.38 -0.53 -17.47
C MET A 7 1.73 -1.69 -16.72
N ASP A 8 2.53 -2.65 -16.28
CA ASP A 8 2.08 -3.68 -15.33
C ASP A 8 1.90 -3.04 -13.95
N VAL A 9 0.66 -3.08 -13.44
CA VAL A 9 0.28 -2.43 -12.18
C VAL A 9 -0.31 -3.42 -11.20
N ILE A 10 -0.11 -3.13 -9.92
CA ILE A 10 -0.71 -3.86 -8.80
C ILE A 10 -1.12 -2.85 -7.73
N ASP A 11 -2.35 -3.00 -7.22
CA ASP A 11 -2.80 -2.26 -6.05
C ASP A 11 -2.31 -2.95 -4.78
N SER A 12 -1.68 -2.18 -3.91
CA SER A 12 -1.15 -2.67 -2.64
C SER A 12 -1.31 -1.59 -1.58
N GLY A 13 -1.66 -2.00 -0.36
CA GLY A 13 -1.85 -1.10 0.76
C GLY A 13 -2.20 -1.85 2.04
N VAL A 14 -2.37 -1.11 3.13
CA VAL A 14 -2.77 -1.65 4.44
C VAL A 14 -4.28 -1.71 4.58
N ALA A 15 -4.75 -2.64 5.42
CA ALA A 15 -6.12 -2.63 5.86
C ALA A 15 -6.39 -1.43 6.80
N VAL A 16 -7.57 -0.84 6.66
CA VAL A 16 -8.06 0.28 7.47
C VAL A 16 -9.42 -0.09 8.04
N LEU A 17 -9.64 0.18 9.32
CA LEU A 17 -10.94 0.09 9.97
C LEU A 17 -11.66 1.44 9.89
N SER A 18 -12.98 1.38 9.64
CA SER A 18 -13.85 2.56 9.49
C SER A 18 -13.40 3.49 8.36
N MET A 19 -13.05 2.93 7.20
CA MET A 19 -12.66 3.70 6.01
C MET A 19 -13.71 4.78 5.69
N HIS A 20 -13.23 6.00 5.40
CA HIS A 20 -13.98 7.25 5.21
C HIS A 20 -14.57 7.92 6.47
N ALA A 21 -14.28 7.43 7.68
CA ALA A 21 -14.67 8.13 8.91
C ALA A 21 -13.73 9.32 9.23
N PRO A 22 -14.15 10.29 10.06
CA PRO A 22 -13.27 11.36 10.54
C PRO A 22 -12.03 10.86 11.30
N PHE A 23 -12.12 9.64 11.87
CA PHE A 23 -11.02 8.94 12.51
C PHE A 23 -10.95 7.49 12.03
N GLU A 24 -9.92 7.18 11.26
CA GLU A 24 -9.61 5.85 10.77
C GLU A 24 -8.56 5.17 11.65
N VAL A 25 -8.56 3.83 11.69
CA VAL A 25 -7.61 3.06 12.50
C VAL A 25 -6.94 1.98 11.66
N THR A 26 -5.62 1.86 11.79
CA THR A 26 -4.81 0.85 11.11
C THR A 26 -3.80 0.23 12.08
N SER A 27 -3.45 -1.03 11.81
CA SER A 27 -2.43 -1.78 12.54
C SER A 27 -1.02 -1.21 12.32
N LYS A 28 -0.27 -0.99 13.41
CA LYS A 28 1.15 -0.60 13.35
C LYS A 28 2.00 -1.64 12.64
N VAL A 29 1.67 -2.92 12.79
CA VAL A 29 2.41 -4.03 12.16
C VAL A 29 2.23 -3.97 10.64
N ASP A 30 1.02 -3.72 10.19
CA ASP A 30 0.70 -3.67 8.75
C ASP A 30 1.39 -2.48 8.08
N ILE A 31 1.43 -1.31 8.75
CA ILE A 31 2.20 -0.15 8.28
C ILE A 31 3.69 -0.50 8.13
N TYR A 32 4.27 -1.11 9.15
CA TYR A 32 5.70 -1.44 9.14
C TYR A 32 6.06 -2.48 8.07
N MET A 33 5.21 -3.49 7.88
CA MET A 33 5.43 -4.50 6.85
C MET A 33 5.21 -3.95 5.44
N THR A 34 4.23 -3.06 5.25
CA THR A 34 4.02 -2.39 3.96
C THR A 34 5.22 -1.52 3.57
N TYR A 35 5.77 -0.77 4.53
CA TYR A 35 7.03 -0.04 4.32
C TYR A 35 8.17 -0.98 3.87
N LYS A 36 8.36 -2.10 4.57
CA LYS A 36 9.39 -3.09 4.19
C LYS A 36 9.14 -3.68 2.80
N ALA A 37 7.89 -3.99 2.47
CA ALA A 37 7.52 -4.57 1.18
C ALA A 37 7.86 -3.60 0.05
N TYR A 38 7.47 -2.32 0.17
CA TYR A 38 7.80 -1.31 -0.84
C TYR A 38 9.29 -1.02 -0.94
N LYS A 39 9.98 -0.95 0.21
CA LYS A 39 11.44 -0.80 0.22
C LYS A 39 12.10 -1.96 -0.53
N LEU A 40 11.70 -3.20 -0.24
CA LEU A 40 12.24 -4.39 -0.90
C LEU A 40 11.94 -4.38 -2.40
N PHE A 41 10.73 -4.00 -2.79
CA PHE A 41 10.31 -3.90 -4.19
C PHE A 41 11.19 -2.91 -4.96
N LEU A 42 11.48 -1.73 -4.37
CA LEU A 42 12.35 -0.72 -5.00
C LEU A 42 13.84 -1.08 -4.98
N GLU A 43 14.31 -1.90 -4.04
CA GLU A 43 15.72 -2.31 -3.95
C GLU A 43 16.06 -3.51 -4.85
N LYS A 44 15.09 -4.35 -5.21
CA LYS A 44 15.32 -5.64 -5.90
C LYS A 44 14.66 -5.76 -7.28
N ILE A 45 14.04 -4.70 -7.77
CA ILE A 45 13.59 -4.54 -9.15
C ILE A 45 14.60 -3.68 -9.88
#